data_AF-A0A0Q7SBI4-F1
#
_entry.id   AF-A0A0Q7SBI4-F1
#
_cell.length_a   1.000
_cell.length_b   1.000
_cell.length_c   1.000
_cell.angle_alpha   90.00
_cell.angle_beta   90.00
_cell.angle_gamma   90.00
#
_symmetry.space_group_name_H-M   'P 1'
#
loop_
_entity.id
_entity.type
_entity.pdbx_description
1 polymer ?
#
loop_
_entity_poly.entity_id
_entity_poly.type
_entity_poly.pdbx_seq_one_letter_code
_entity_poly.pdbx_strand_id
1 'polypeptide(L)'
;MLRAVMRRAAILATLGGLAVAVLRPTAPADAPLAGRPEQPAIAAALPRAEALAAPYPPAVPVAAAVAPAGVTVELCGTGRMPLRGAGSVSGGDAFDDLPDPVGRLALQELQERLLRVLAAGDARQRVAAWLLRQPAVADPAAQAAWAAALLAEARAGGDAQALRWAVAACGHTDDAARCRRELALARVQAEPDNGLHWLEWAHEASSASEQGEAWQGVLRAHRWHEHPGGLTAVTQQALAAMQPVAPAYLRARLARETLGRDTAEAPAGQVWLEQQCGPGHADCAPLAERMAGTADSAALLTQAAVLGRQAGWAEARVQALTAATQVFHAQLPSWPEAERAVLACSGAEPPLAHVQAVARRGEVPRVR
;
A
#
# COMPACT_ATOMS: atom_id res chain seq x y z
N MET A 1 28.33 58.86 29.17
CA MET A 1 28.61 59.01 30.61
C MET A 1 28.73 57.61 31.21
N LEU A 2 29.97 57.12 31.31
CA LEU A 2 30.65 56.75 32.58
C LEU A 2 29.95 55.63 33.36
N ARG A 3 30.46 54.38 33.25
CA ARG A 3 31.31 53.65 34.24
C ARG A 3 30.45 52.53 34.88
N ALA A 4 30.89 51.30 35.15
CA ALA A 4 32.22 50.72 35.22
C ALA A 4 32.14 49.19 35.53
N VAL A 5 33.20 48.46 35.12
CA VAL A 5 33.96 47.43 35.90
C VAL A 5 33.43 45.99 35.93
N MET A 6 33.99 45.06 35.13
CA MET A 6 35.16 44.15 35.33
C MET A 6 34.72 42.74 35.83
N ARG A 7 35.27 41.57 35.47
CA ARG A 7 36.62 41.05 35.09
C ARG A 7 36.40 39.80 34.19
N ARG A 8 37.02 39.66 33.01
CA ARG A 8 38.32 39.01 32.70
C ARG A 8 38.57 37.63 33.35
N ALA A 9 38.56 36.58 32.51
CA ALA A 9 39.68 35.65 32.37
C ALA A 9 39.64 35.03 30.96
N ALA A 10 40.71 35.28 30.20
CA ALA A 10 41.03 34.66 28.92
C ALA A 10 42.30 33.85 29.14
N ILE A 11 42.36 32.63 28.61
CA ILE A 11 43.61 31.95 28.26
C ILE A 11 43.40 31.32 26.88
N LEU A 12 44.10 31.90 25.91
CA LEU A 12 44.36 31.37 24.57
C LEU A 12 45.48 30.32 24.64
N ALA A 13 45.62 29.61 23.51
CA ALA A 13 46.86 29.04 22.95
C ALA A 13 47.07 27.53 23.20
N THR A 14 47.46 26.67 22.25
CA THR A 14 47.66 26.71 20.78
C THR A 14 48.13 25.30 20.37
N LEU A 15 47.93 24.97 19.08
CA LEU A 15 48.80 24.15 18.20
C LEU A 15 48.85 22.61 18.29
N GLY A 16 48.83 22.00 17.09
CA GLY A 16 49.13 20.60 16.76
C GLY A 16 47.97 19.99 15.96
N GLY A 17 47.97 19.86 14.63
CA GLY A 17 49.07 19.66 13.69
C GLY A 17 49.19 18.17 13.34
N LEU A 18 48.83 17.81 12.09
CA LEU A 18 48.96 16.50 11.41
C LEU A 18 48.00 15.39 11.93
N ALA A 19 47.43 14.48 11.14
CA ALA A 19 47.76 13.99 9.80
C ALA A 19 46.50 13.57 9.03
N VAL A 20 46.45 13.91 7.75
CA VAL A 20 45.52 13.32 6.78
C VAL A 20 46.05 11.94 6.41
N ALA A 21 45.38 10.88 6.86
CA ALA A 21 45.64 9.52 6.38
C ALA A 21 44.71 9.24 5.18
N VAL A 22 45.29 9.38 3.99
CA VAL A 22 44.73 8.87 2.74
C VAL A 22 44.79 7.34 2.80
N LEU A 23 43.65 6.69 3.05
CA LEU A 23 43.53 5.24 2.88
C LEU A 23 43.26 4.95 1.39
N ARG A 24 44.32 4.56 0.68
CA ARG A 24 44.23 3.85 -0.59
C ARG A 24 43.77 2.41 -0.34
N PRO A 25 42.92 1.83 -1.21
CA PRO A 25 42.54 0.43 -1.13
C PRO A 25 43.70 -0.46 -1.59
N THR A 26 44.18 -1.33 -0.71
CA THR A 26 45.03 -2.46 -1.05
C THR A 26 44.15 -3.63 -1.46
N ALA A 27 44.24 -4.03 -2.73
CA ALA A 27 43.82 -5.34 -3.19
C ALA A 27 44.73 -6.43 -2.58
N PRO A 28 44.20 -7.60 -2.20
CA PRO A 28 44.97 -8.82 -2.19
C PRO A 28 44.67 -9.69 -3.42
N ALA A 29 45.73 -10.32 -3.87
CA ALA A 29 45.86 -11.20 -5.01
C ALA A 29 45.15 -12.55 -4.84
N ASP A 30 44.90 -13.15 -6.00
CA ASP A 30 44.59 -14.54 -6.32
C ASP A 30 44.96 -15.61 -5.27
N ALA A 31 43.96 -16.43 -4.92
CA ALA A 31 44.11 -17.80 -4.42
C ALA A 31 42.83 -18.61 -4.75
N PRO A 32 42.93 -19.94 -4.90
CA PRO A 32 42.22 -20.69 -5.94
C PRO A 32 40.79 -21.13 -5.58
N LEU A 33 39.95 -21.18 -6.61
CA LEU A 33 38.66 -21.87 -6.62
C LEU A 33 38.86 -23.38 -6.43
N ALA A 34 38.62 -23.88 -5.22
CA ALA A 34 38.46 -25.30 -4.95
C ALA A 34 37.28 -25.52 -3.99
N GLY A 35 36.33 -26.37 -4.40
CA GLY A 35 35.37 -27.01 -3.51
C GLY A 35 34.06 -26.27 -3.26
N ARG A 36 33.16 -26.23 -4.26
CA ARG A 36 31.71 -26.16 -3.97
C ARG A 36 31.27 -27.56 -3.49
N PRO A 37 30.65 -27.71 -2.30
CA PRO A 37 29.83 -28.88 -2.06
C PRO A 37 28.58 -28.80 -2.95
N GLU A 38 28.38 -29.86 -3.72
CA GLU A 38 27.24 -30.09 -4.59
C GLU A 38 25.93 -29.90 -3.83
N GLN A 39 25.16 -28.89 -4.21
CA GLN A 39 23.73 -28.83 -3.93
C GLN A 39 23.05 -29.82 -4.88
N PRO A 40 22.23 -30.77 -4.40
CA PRO A 40 21.50 -31.66 -5.28
C PRO A 40 20.51 -30.84 -6.11
N ALA A 41 20.69 -30.90 -7.43
CA ALA A 41 19.73 -30.41 -8.40
C ALA A 41 18.43 -31.20 -8.27
N ILE A 42 17.47 -30.67 -7.51
CA ILE A 42 16.05 -31.05 -7.64
C ILE A 42 15.49 -30.26 -8.81
N ALA A 43 15.92 -30.65 -10.00
CA ALA A 43 15.26 -30.37 -11.25
C ALA A 43 14.56 -31.67 -11.67
N ALA A 44 13.33 -31.87 -11.20
CA ALA A 44 12.44 -32.89 -11.74
C ALA A 44 10.98 -32.49 -11.54
N ALA A 45 10.32 -32.21 -12.67
CA ALA A 45 8.89 -32.24 -12.92
C ALA A 45 8.00 -31.18 -12.25
N LEU A 46 8.06 -29.95 -12.77
CA LEU A 46 6.83 -29.18 -12.97
C LEU A 46 6.29 -29.53 -14.38
N PRO A 47 5.07 -30.08 -14.50
CA PRO A 47 4.49 -30.30 -15.81
C PRO A 47 4.27 -28.96 -16.51
N ARG A 48 4.72 -28.87 -17.76
CA ARG A 48 4.32 -27.81 -18.71
C ARG A 48 2.81 -27.68 -18.67
N ALA A 49 2.30 -26.54 -18.23
CA ALA A 49 0.91 -26.16 -18.40
C ALA A 49 0.67 -25.79 -19.87
N GLU A 50 0.65 -26.80 -20.73
CA GLU A 50 -0.03 -26.73 -22.03
C GLU A 50 -1.49 -27.15 -21.83
N ALA A 51 -2.38 -26.36 -22.43
CA ALA A 51 -3.81 -26.58 -22.62
C ALA A 51 -4.75 -26.52 -21.39
N LEU A 52 -5.22 -25.31 -21.08
CA LEU A 52 -6.61 -25.08 -20.67
C LEU A 52 -7.25 -24.05 -21.61
N ALA A 53 -7.33 -24.41 -22.89
CA ALA A 53 -8.37 -23.92 -23.78
C ALA A 53 -9.41 -25.04 -23.90
N ALA A 54 -10.26 -25.18 -22.89
CA ALA A 54 -11.50 -25.92 -23.05
C ALA A 54 -12.52 -24.96 -23.67
N PRO A 55 -13.06 -25.24 -24.87
CA PRO A 55 -14.24 -24.52 -25.33
C PRO A 55 -15.40 -24.82 -24.37
N TYR A 56 -16.11 -23.78 -23.96
CA TYR A 56 -17.40 -23.87 -23.27
C TYR A 56 -18.27 -24.97 -23.93
N PRO A 57 -18.88 -25.90 -23.18
CA PRO A 57 -19.84 -26.83 -23.77
C PRO A 57 -21.08 -26.06 -24.27
N PRO A 58 -21.69 -26.45 -25.41
CA PRO A 58 -22.97 -25.88 -25.81
C PRO A 58 -24.04 -26.25 -24.78
N ALA A 59 -24.72 -25.23 -24.26
CA ALA A 59 -25.83 -25.39 -23.33
C ALA A 59 -26.96 -26.22 -23.96
N VAL A 60 -27.46 -27.20 -23.20
CA VAL A 60 -28.66 -27.98 -23.51
C VAL A 60 -29.88 -27.03 -23.47
N PRO A 61 -30.84 -27.11 -24.42
CA PRO A 61 -32.01 -26.23 -24.40
C PRO A 61 -32.97 -26.66 -23.28
N VAL A 62 -33.06 -25.86 -22.23
CA VAL A 62 -34.13 -25.96 -21.22
C VAL A 62 -35.37 -25.25 -21.79
N ALA A 63 -36.50 -25.97 -21.78
CA ALA A 63 -37.78 -25.51 -22.29
C ALA A 63 -38.19 -24.14 -21.70
N ALA A 64 -38.65 -23.26 -22.60
CA ALA A 64 -39.08 -21.91 -22.29
C ALA A 64 -40.38 -21.89 -21.46
N ALA A 65 -40.24 -21.75 -20.14
CA ALA A 65 -41.31 -21.23 -19.33
C ALA A 65 -41.39 -19.71 -19.55
N VAL A 66 -42.54 -19.23 -20.02
CA VAL A 66 -42.84 -17.80 -20.19
C VAL A 66 -42.78 -17.13 -18.83
N ALA A 67 -41.69 -16.39 -18.57
CA ALA A 67 -41.50 -15.61 -17.36
C ALA A 67 -42.15 -14.22 -17.51
N PRO A 68 -42.71 -13.64 -16.44
CA PRO A 68 -43.18 -12.26 -16.44
C PRO A 68 -42.03 -11.31 -16.79
N ALA A 69 -42.35 -10.15 -17.38
CA ALA A 69 -41.41 -9.18 -17.96
C ALA A 69 -40.16 -8.99 -17.08
N GLY A 70 -39.05 -9.60 -17.49
CA GLY A 70 -37.78 -9.53 -16.79
C GLY A 70 -37.09 -8.18 -17.01
N VAL A 71 -36.38 -7.70 -16.00
CA VAL A 71 -35.46 -6.57 -16.15
C VAL A 71 -34.23 -7.07 -16.89
N THR A 72 -33.88 -6.45 -18.01
CA THR A 72 -32.63 -6.76 -18.71
C THR A 72 -31.52 -5.84 -18.20
N VAL A 73 -30.39 -6.42 -17.79
CA VAL A 73 -29.20 -5.69 -17.34
C VAL A 73 -28.10 -5.84 -18.39
N GLU A 74 -27.38 -4.75 -18.66
CA GLU A 74 -26.18 -4.78 -19.49
C GLU A 74 -24.96 -5.09 -18.63
N LEU A 75 -24.28 -6.18 -18.97
CA LEU A 75 -23.11 -6.68 -18.25
C LEU A 75 -21.84 -6.46 -19.08
N CYS A 76 -20.87 -5.75 -18.51
CA CYS A 76 -19.69 -5.36 -19.27
C CYS A 76 -18.80 -6.55 -19.61
N GLY A 77 -18.59 -6.77 -20.91
CA GLY A 77 -17.82 -7.90 -21.45
C GLY A 77 -18.64 -9.17 -21.69
N THR A 78 -19.94 -9.18 -21.39
CA THR A 78 -20.82 -10.34 -21.63
C THR A 78 -22.14 -10.00 -22.33
N GLY A 79 -22.52 -8.71 -22.41
CA GLY A 79 -23.71 -8.25 -23.13
C GLY A 79 -24.98 -8.15 -22.26
N ARG A 80 -26.16 -8.11 -22.88
CA ARG A 80 -27.45 -7.95 -22.19
C ARG A 80 -27.97 -9.27 -21.63
N MET A 81 -28.44 -9.27 -20.39
CA MET A 81 -28.92 -10.46 -19.68
C MET A 81 -30.28 -10.22 -19.00
N PRO A 82 -31.27 -11.12 -19.17
CA PRO A 82 -32.52 -11.02 -18.45
C PRO A 82 -32.37 -11.50 -17.00
N LEU A 83 -32.84 -10.69 -16.04
CA LEU A 83 -33.01 -11.06 -14.64
C LEU A 83 -34.42 -11.62 -14.41
N ARG A 84 -34.52 -12.67 -13.59
CA ARG A 84 -35.81 -13.20 -13.11
C ARG A 84 -36.17 -12.55 -11.78
N GLY A 85 -37.39 -12.01 -11.65
CA GLY A 85 -37.98 -11.71 -10.33
C GLY A 85 -37.82 -10.29 -9.77
N ALA A 86 -37.72 -9.25 -10.59
CA ALA A 86 -37.61 -7.87 -10.10
C ALA A 86 -38.96 -7.27 -9.61
N GLY A 87 -39.48 -7.79 -8.51
CA GLY A 87 -40.47 -7.08 -7.70
C GLY A 87 -39.76 -6.11 -6.76
N SER A 88 -39.71 -4.82 -7.10
CA SER A 88 -39.31 -3.72 -6.18
C SER A 88 -37.97 -3.92 -5.44
N VAL A 89 -36.86 -3.98 -6.18
CA VAL A 89 -35.52 -3.85 -5.58
C VAL A 89 -35.19 -2.37 -5.43
N SER A 90 -35.75 -1.73 -4.40
CA SER A 90 -35.26 -0.47 -3.85
C SER A 90 -34.32 -0.81 -2.70
N GLY A 91 -33.05 -1.05 -3.02
CA GLY A 91 -31.98 -1.34 -2.06
C GLY A 91 -31.81 -2.84 -1.77
N GLY A 92 -30.75 -3.46 -2.33
CA GLY A 92 -30.37 -4.85 -2.04
C GLY A 92 -29.97 -5.63 -3.30
N ASP A 93 -28.65 -5.72 -3.53
CA ASP A 93 -27.87 -6.76 -4.21
C ASP A 93 -28.39 -7.34 -5.54
N ALA A 94 -28.52 -6.50 -6.57
CA ALA A 94 -28.80 -6.93 -7.94
C ALA A 94 -27.78 -7.91 -8.54
N PHE A 95 -26.63 -8.08 -7.90
CA PHE A 95 -25.60 -9.05 -8.28
C PHE A 95 -25.98 -10.48 -7.89
N ASP A 96 -26.57 -10.67 -6.71
CA ASP A 96 -26.95 -11.99 -6.20
C ASP A 96 -28.12 -12.60 -6.97
N ASP A 97 -28.90 -11.75 -7.64
CA ASP A 97 -29.99 -12.14 -8.52
C ASP A 97 -29.54 -12.57 -9.93
N LEU A 98 -28.25 -12.43 -10.27
CA LEU A 98 -27.72 -12.86 -11.57
C LEU A 98 -27.67 -14.40 -11.64
N PRO A 99 -28.12 -15.00 -12.75
CA PRO A 99 -28.10 -16.45 -12.89
C PRO A 99 -26.66 -16.98 -12.95
N ASP A 100 -26.49 -18.24 -12.59
CA ASP A 100 -25.23 -18.93 -12.84
C ASP A 100 -24.98 -19.06 -14.36
N PRO A 101 -23.71 -18.97 -14.82
CA PRO A 101 -22.48 -18.79 -14.04
C PRO A 101 -22.03 -17.32 -13.99
N VAL A 102 -22.94 -16.35 -13.88
CA VAL A 102 -22.65 -14.92 -14.09
C VAL A 102 -22.72 -14.13 -12.78
N GLY A 103 -23.51 -14.63 -11.82
CA GLY A 103 -23.66 -14.06 -10.48
C GLY A 103 -22.61 -14.53 -9.48
N ARG A 104 -23.07 -14.83 -8.26
CA ARG A 104 -22.23 -15.10 -7.08
C ARG A 104 -21.17 -16.19 -7.28
N LEU A 105 -21.50 -17.30 -7.94
CA LEU A 105 -20.54 -18.38 -8.16
C LEU A 105 -19.34 -17.93 -8.99
N ALA A 106 -19.54 -17.16 -10.07
CA ALA A 106 -18.43 -16.65 -10.87
C ALA A 106 -17.57 -15.63 -10.12
N LEU A 107 -18.16 -14.83 -9.23
CA LEU A 107 -17.38 -13.94 -8.37
C LEU A 107 -16.51 -14.73 -7.40
N GLN A 108 -17.06 -15.78 -6.78
CA GLN A 108 -16.31 -16.66 -5.88
C GLN A 108 -15.17 -17.37 -6.63
N GLU A 109 -15.44 -17.95 -7.80
CA GLU A 109 -14.41 -18.59 -8.62
C GLU A 109 -13.31 -17.61 -9.04
N LEU A 110 -13.69 -16.37 -9.41
CA LEU A 110 -12.73 -15.33 -9.74
C LEU A 110 -11.90 -14.91 -8.53
N GLN A 111 -12.51 -14.79 -7.36
CA GLN A 111 -11.82 -14.49 -6.10
C GLN A 111 -10.83 -15.60 -5.75
N GLU A 112 -11.20 -16.88 -5.87
CA GLU A 112 -10.28 -17.99 -5.65
C GLU A 112 -9.11 -18.02 -6.65
N ARG A 113 -9.37 -17.66 -7.91
CA ARG A 113 -8.31 -17.49 -8.93
C ARG A 113 -7.39 -16.33 -8.56
N LEU A 114 -7.94 -15.18 -8.18
CA LEU A 114 -7.17 -14.02 -7.71
C LEU A 114 -6.25 -14.43 -6.55
N LEU A 115 -6.81 -15.08 -5.53
CA LEU A 115 -6.07 -15.53 -4.36
C LEU A 115 -4.95 -16.51 -4.71
N ARG A 116 -5.12 -17.37 -5.71
CA ARG A 116 -4.05 -18.26 -6.20
C ARG A 116 -2.96 -17.50 -6.92
N VAL A 117 -3.31 -16.54 -7.79
CA VAL A 117 -2.35 -15.68 -8.49
C VAL A 117 -1.51 -14.90 -7.49
N LEU A 118 -2.14 -14.30 -6.49
CA LEU A 118 -1.45 -13.54 -5.44
C LEU A 118 -0.58 -14.45 -4.56
N ALA A 119 -1.06 -15.62 -4.18
CA ALA A 119 -0.31 -16.57 -3.34
C ALA A 119 0.94 -17.15 -4.04
N ALA A 120 0.97 -17.18 -5.37
CA ALA A 120 2.13 -17.62 -6.15
C ALA A 120 3.16 -16.50 -6.40
N GLY A 121 2.86 -15.29 -5.94
CA GLY A 121 3.66 -14.09 -6.19
C GLY A 121 4.79 -13.84 -5.20
N ASP A 122 5.29 -12.61 -5.21
CA ASP A 122 6.26 -12.11 -4.23
C ASP A 122 5.65 -11.93 -2.82
N ALA A 123 6.47 -11.52 -1.85
CA ALA A 123 6.02 -11.33 -0.46
C ALA A 123 4.81 -10.39 -0.34
N ARG A 124 4.80 -9.29 -1.12
CA ARG A 124 3.72 -8.32 -1.12
C ARG A 124 2.43 -8.94 -1.64
N GLN A 125 2.51 -9.70 -2.73
CA GLN A 125 1.37 -10.42 -3.29
C GLN A 125 0.84 -11.50 -2.33
N ARG A 126 1.72 -12.23 -1.64
CA ARG A 126 1.30 -13.27 -0.68
C ARG A 126 0.62 -12.68 0.56
N VAL A 127 1.13 -11.56 1.09
CA VAL A 127 0.46 -10.82 2.18
C VAL A 127 -0.88 -10.24 1.71
N ALA A 128 -0.96 -9.70 0.49
CA ALA A 128 -2.23 -9.28 -0.11
C ALA A 128 -3.25 -10.42 -0.16
N ALA A 129 -2.82 -11.64 -0.56
CA ALA A 129 -3.69 -12.81 -0.55
C ALA A 129 -4.24 -13.12 0.85
N TRP A 130 -3.42 -13.00 1.90
CA TRP A 130 -3.86 -13.20 3.29
C TRP A 130 -4.87 -12.14 3.76
N LEU A 131 -4.66 -10.87 3.44
CA LEU A 131 -5.61 -9.80 3.77
C LEU A 131 -6.98 -10.02 3.10
N LEU A 132 -6.98 -10.47 1.85
CA LEU A 132 -8.21 -10.81 1.13
C LEU A 132 -8.91 -12.06 1.69
N ARG A 133 -8.17 -12.91 2.41
CA ARG A 133 -8.69 -14.09 3.14
C ARG A 133 -9.06 -13.81 4.60
N GLN A 134 -9.02 -12.56 5.06
CA GLN A 134 -9.38 -12.24 6.43
C GLN A 134 -10.78 -12.82 6.76
N PRO A 135 -10.92 -13.57 7.86
CA PRO A 135 -12.21 -14.15 8.24
C PRO A 135 -13.25 -13.05 8.44
N ALA A 136 -14.41 -13.19 7.80
CA ALA A 136 -15.53 -12.24 7.95
C ALA A 136 -16.26 -12.40 9.30
N VAL A 137 -16.05 -13.53 9.99
CA VAL A 137 -16.74 -13.89 11.22
C VAL A 137 -15.88 -13.53 12.43
N ALA A 138 -16.52 -13.08 13.51
CA ALA A 138 -15.90 -12.78 14.79
C ALA A 138 -15.54 -14.06 15.59
N ASP A 139 -14.91 -15.05 14.94
CA ASP A 139 -14.31 -16.19 15.62
C ASP A 139 -12.88 -15.82 16.07
N PRO A 140 -12.61 -15.68 17.39
CA PRO A 140 -11.29 -15.29 17.88
C PRO A 140 -10.19 -16.28 17.50
N ALA A 141 -10.49 -17.58 17.43
CA ALA A 141 -9.49 -18.60 17.08
C ALA A 141 -9.09 -18.49 15.60
N ALA A 142 -10.07 -18.30 14.70
CA ALA A 142 -9.81 -18.06 13.28
C ALA A 142 -9.05 -16.74 13.05
N GLN A 143 -9.40 -15.67 13.77
CA GLN A 143 -8.69 -14.39 13.68
C GLN A 143 -7.24 -14.50 14.17
N ALA A 144 -7.00 -15.19 15.28
CA ALA A 144 -5.64 -15.41 15.79
C ALA A 144 -4.80 -16.27 14.84
N ALA A 145 -5.37 -17.33 14.25
CA ALA A 145 -4.69 -18.16 13.26
C ALA A 145 -4.35 -17.39 11.98
N TRP A 146 -5.29 -16.58 11.49
CA TRP A 146 -5.08 -15.67 10.35
C TRP A 146 -3.96 -14.65 10.66
N ALA A 147 -4.02 -14.02 11.84
CA ALA A 147 -3.04 -13.03 12.27
C ALA A 147 -1.63 -13.61 12.34
N ALA A 148 -1.48 -14.79 12.95
CA ALA A 148 -0.21 -15.50 13.02
C ALA A 148 0.35 -15.81 11.61
N ALA A 149 -0.49 -16.27 10.69
CA ALA A 149 -0.08 -16.58 9.32
C ALA A 149 0.32 -15.32 8.53
N LEU A 150 -0.46 -14.23 8.61
CA LEU A 150 -0.15 -12.95 7.97
C LEU A 150 1.18 -12.38 8.46
N LEU A 151 1.39 -12.37 9.78
CA LEU A 151 2.62 -11.85 10.38
C LEU A 151 3.84 -12.69 10.01
N ALA A 152 3.71 -14.02 9.98
CA ALA A 152 4.78 -14.92 9.57
C ALA A 152 5.18 -14.67 8.10
N GLU A 153 4.19 -14.54 7.20
CA GLU A 153 4.42 -14.26 5.79
C GLU A 153 5.12 -12.90 5.57
N ALA A 154 4.61 -11.85 6.23
CA ALA A 154 5.18 -10.50 6.10
C ALA A 154 6.64 -10.44 6.59
N ARG A 155 6.94 -11.08 7.72
CA ARG A 155 8.30 -11.13 8.29
C ARG A 155 9.26 -11.95 7.45
N ALA A 156 8.81 -13.06 6.85
CA ALA A 156 9.65 -13.88 5.99
C ALA A 156 10.06 -13.15 4.70
N GLY A 157 9.17 -12.30 4.18
CA GLY A 157 9.40 -11.56 2.93
C GLY A 157 10.27 -10.31 3.07
N GLY A 158 10.22 -9.62 4.21
CA GLY A 158 10.99 -8.39 4.45
C GLY A 158 10.59 -7.18 3.59
N ASP A 159 9.48 -7.26 2.85
CA ASP A 159 8.94 -6.14 2.07
C ASP A 159 8.27 -5.11 3.00
N ALA A 160 8.69 -3.84 2.92
CA ALA A 160 8.22 -2.79 3.82
C ALA A 160 6.69 -2.57 3.74
N GLN A 161 6.11 -2.68 2.55
CA GLN A 161 4.67 -2.54 2.35
C GLN A 161 3.90 -3.73 2.92
N ALA A 162 4.40 -4.95 2.71
CA ALA A 162 3.84 -6.16 3.30
C ALA A 162 3.85 -6.09 4.84
N LEU A 163 4.95 -5.60 5.44
CA LEU A 163 5.05 -5.35 6.87
C LEU A 163 4.06 -4.29 7.35
N ARG A 164 3.85 -3.20 6.59
CA ARG A 164 2.85 -2.16 6.90
C ARG A 164 1.45 -2.75 6.95
N TRP A 165 1.04 -3.53 5.95
CA TRP A 165 -0.28 -4.14 5.96
C TRP A 165 -0.47 -5.17 7.07
N ALA A 166 0.59 -5.86 7.49
CA ALA A 166 0.53 -6.83 8.57
C ALA A 166 0.18 -6.22 9.93
N VAL A 167 0.20 -4.88 10.08
CA VAL A 167 -0.29 -4.18 11.27
C VAL A 167 -1.76 -4.53 11.58
N ALA A 168 -2.58 -4.80 10.55
CA ALA A 168 -3.97 -5.22 10.72
C ALA A 168 -4.12 -6.52 11.55
N ALA A 169 -3.09 -7.38 11.57
CA ALA A 169 -3.09 -8.59 12.38
C ALA A 169 -2.73 -8.34 13.86
N CYS A 170 -2.09 -7.22 14.20
CA CYS A 170 -1.59 -7.00 15.57
C CYS A 170 -2.71 -6.95 16.61
N GLY A 171 -3.91 -6.48 16.26
CA GLY A 171 -5.08 -6.47 17.15
C GLY A 171 -5.57 -7.86 17.59
N HIS A 172 -5.07 -8.92 16.95
CA HIS A 172 -5.43 -10.31 17.22
C HIS A 172 -4.25 -11.11 17.80
N THR A 173 -3.25 -10.41 18.35
CA THR A 173 -2.12 -11.00 19.06
C THR A 173 -2.21 -10.72 20.56
N ASP A 174 -1.48 -11.48 21.38
CA ASP A 174 -1.46 -11.30 22.84
C ASP A 174 -0.90 -9.93 23.26
N ASP A 175 0.00 -9.35 22.47
CA ASP A 175 0.61 -8.05 22.71
C ASP A 175 0.65 -7.22 21.42
N ALA A 176 -0.46 -6.54 21.15
CA ALA A 176 -0.63 -5.71 19.97
C ALA A 176 0.39 -4.56 19.88
N ALA A 177 0.79 -3.98 21.02
CA ALA A 177 1.75 -2.88 21.06
C ALA A 177 3.15 -3.37 20.67
N ARG A 178 3.60 -4.48 21.26
CA ARG A 178 4.86 -5.11 20.86
C ARG A 178 4.86 -5.53 19.40
N CYS A 179 3.76 -6.11 18.91
CA CYS A 179 3.61 -6.48 17.50
C CYS A 179 3.84 -5.28 16.56
N ARG A 180 3.14 -4.16 16.79
CA ARG A 180 3.29 -2.95 15.97
C ARG A 180 4.70 -2.37 16.04
N ARG A 181 5.29 -2.30 17.24
CA ARG A 181 6.67 -1.83 17.44
C ARG A 181 7.67 -2.69 16.66
N GLU A 182 7.56 -4.01 16.73
CA GLU A 182 8.44 -4.92 15.97
C GLU A 182 8.28 -4.75 14.46
N LEU A 183 7.06 -4.56 13.95
CA LEU A 183 6.82 -4.30 12.53
C LEU A 183 7.34 -2.92 12.09
N ALA A 184 7.17 -1.87 12.89
CA ALA A 184 7.71 -0.55 12.63
C ALA A 184 9.25 -0.58 12.53
N LEU A 185 9.92 -1.26 13.47
CA LEU A 185 11.36 -1.43 13.42
C LEU A 185 11.81 -2.23 12.18
N ALA A 186 11.13 -3.31 11.84
CA ALA A 186 11.44 -4.10 10.65
C ALA A 186 11.31 -3.28 9.35
N ARG A 187 10.31 -2.37 9.27
CA ARG A 187 10.15 -1.45 8.13
C ARG A 187 11.29 -0.46 8.03
N VAL A 188 11.71 0.13 9.14
CA VAL A 188 12.89 1.00 9.19
C VAL A 188 14.14 0.26 8.73
N GLN A 189 14.30 -1.01 9.10
CA GLN A 189 15.44 -1.82 8.65
C GLN A 189 15.38 -2.15 7.15
N ALA A 190 14.18 -2.39 6.61
CA ALA A 190 13.97 -2.67 5.19
C ALA A 190 14.20 -1.43 4.30
N GLU A 191 13.76 -0.26 4.76
CA GLU A 191 13.84 1.00 4.02
C GLU A 191 14.30 2.17 4.92
N PRO A 192 15.59 2.19 5.34
CA PRO A 192 16.10 3.14 6.32
C PRO A 192 16.20 4.59 5.80
N ASP A 193 16.01 4.80 4.50
CA ASP A 193 16.04 6.11 3.86
C ASP A 193 14.62 6.69 3.61
N ASN A 194 13.56 5.96 3.98
CA ASN A 194 12.17 6.41 3.88
C ASN A 194 11.70 7.04 5.19
N GLY A 195 11.39 8.34 5.14
CA GLY A 195 11.01 9.14 6.32
C GLY A 195 9.68 8.70 6.94
N LEU A 196 8.77 8.14 6.14
CA LEU A 196 7.48 7.65 6.64
C LEU A 196 7.68 6.53 7.68
N HIS A 197 8.56 5.57 7.42
CA HIS A 197 8.80 4.46 8.36
C HIS A 197 9.44 4.93 9.66
N TRP A 198 10.27 5.97 9.59
CA TRP A 198 10.82 6.59 10.79
C TRP A 198 9.77 7.33 11.62
N LEU A 199 8.74 7.92 11.00
CA LEU A 199 7.59 8.49 11.72
C LEU A 199 6.75 7.41 12.40
N GLU A 200 6.52 6.29 11.71
CA GLU A 200 5.82 5.15 12.29
C GLU A 200 6.61 4.56 13.47
N TRP A 201 7.94 4.47 13.35
CA TRP A 201 8.80 4.08 14.47
C TRP A 201 8.73 5.07 15.63
N ALA A 202 8.75 6.38 15.35
CA ALA A 202 8.60 7.41 16.37
C ALA A 202 7.27 7.30 17.13
N HIS A 203 6.19 6.92 16.44
CA HIS A 203 4.88 6.72 17.04
C HIS A 203 4.84 5.52 18.00
N GLU A 204 5.52 4.42 17.66
CA GLU A 204 5.56 3.19 18.45
C GLU A 204 6.70 3.18 19.50
N ALA A 205 7.61 4.15 19.46
CA ALA A 205 8.76 4.27 20.35
C ALA A 205 8.32 4.49 21.81
N SER A 206 8.86 3.66 22.71
CA SER A 206 8.46 3.62 24.12
C SER A 206 9.41 4.37 25.06
N SER A 207 10.58 4.77 24.57
CA SER A 207 11.61 5.44 25.35
C SER A 207 12.14 6.71 24.67
N ALA A 208 12.69 7.62 25.47
CA ALA A 208 13.34 8.83 24.96
C ALA A 208 14.53 8.53 24.03
N SER A 209 15.24 7.41 24.25
CA SER A 209 16.33 6.98 23.38
C SER A 209 15.81 6.57 22.00
N GLU A 210 14.76 5.76 21.94
CA GLU A 210 14.13 5.32 20.69
C GLU A 210 13.52 6.51 19.93
N GLN A 211 12.89 7.46 20.64
CA GLN A 211 12.37 8.69 20.04
C GLN A 211 13.49 9.57 19.47
N GLY A 212 14.63 9.66 20.17
CA GLY A 212 15.83 10.36 19.67
C GLY A 212 16.40 9.71 18.41
N GLU A 213 16.46 8.38 18.38
CA GLU A 213 16.85 7.61 17.18
C GLU A 213 15.89 7.87 16.02
N ALA A 214 14.58 7.83 16.28
CA ALA A 214 13.56 8.08 15.28
C ALA A 214 13.69 9.47 14.66
N TRP A 215 13.92 10.50 15.50
CA TRP A 215 14.14 11.86 15.02
C TRP A 215 15.39 11.96 14.12
N GLN A 216 16.51 11.36 14.52
CA GLN A 216 17.71 11.32 13.69
C GLN A 216 17.49 10.53 12.38
N GLY A 217 16.62 9.52 12.39
CA GLY A 217 16.17 8.82 11.20
C GLY A 217 15.38 9.72 10.24
N VAL A 218 14.36 10.42 10.76
CA VAL A 218 13.54 11.39 10.01
C VAL A 218 14.40 12.46 9.32
N LEU A 219 15.36 13.04 10.04
CA LEU A 219 16.23 14.09 9.50
C LEU A 219 17.18 13.58 8.39
N ARG A 220 17.57 12.31 8.46
CA ARG A 220 18.45 11.67 7.46
C ARG A 220 17.70 11.07 6.28
N ALA A 221 16.40 10.85 6.39
CA ALA A 221 15.59 10.28 5.33
C ALA A 221 15.70 11.09 4.03
N HIS A 222 15.72 10.40 2.89
CA HIS A 222 15.84 11.00 1.56
C HIS A 222 14.60 10.77 0.69
N ARG A 223 13.74 9.83 1.09
CA ARG A 223 12.50 9.50 0.40
C ARG A 223 11.33 9.67 1.36
N TRP A 224 10.18 10.05 0.82
CA TRP A 224 8.93 10.19 1.55
C TRP A 224 7.86 9.47 0.76
N HIS A 225 7.90 8.14 0.82
CA HIS A 225 7.03 7.32 -0.02
C HIS A 225 6.04 6.55 0.85
N GLU A 226 4.77 6.77 0.58
CA GLU A 226 3.67 5.97 1.11
C GLU A 226 3.51 4.64 0.36
N HIS A 227 4.28 4.46 -0.72
CA HIS A 227 4.20 3.37 -1.70
C HIS A 227 2.78 3.28 -2.28
N PRO A 228 2.51 3.91 -3.44
CA PRO A 228 1.19 3.91 -4.09
C PRO A 228 0.78 2.53 -4.64
N GLY A 229 1.60 1.51 -4.39
CA GLY A 229 1.33 0.10 -4.64
C GLY A 229 0.52 -0.57 -3.52
N GLY A 230 -0.50 0.12 -2.99
CA GLY A 230 -1.44 -0.37 -1.97
C GLY A 230 -2.07 -1.73 -2.28
N LEU A 231 -2.88 -2.28 -1.37
CA LEU A 231 -3.52 -3.58 -1.55
C LEU A 231 -4.32 -3.59 -2.87
N THR A 232 -4.92 -2.45 -3.19
CA THR A 232 -5.58 -2.18 -4.47
C THR A 232 -4.66 -2.39 -5.65
N ALA A 233 -3.50 -1.74 -5.73
CA ALA A 233 -2.63 -1.81 -6.90
C ALA A 233 -2.13 -3.24 -7.18
N VAL A 234 -1.73 -3.95 -6.12
CA VAL A 234 -1.28 -5.36 -6.21
C VAL A 234 -2.41 -6.27 -6.68
N THR A 235 -3.61 -6.10 -6.10
CA THR A 235 -4.80 -6.86 -6.50
C THR A 235 -5.15 -6.58 -7.96
N GLN A 236 -4.96 -5.35 -8.42
CA GLN A 236 -5.39 -4.91 -9.74
C GLN A 236 -4.44 -5.34 -10.84
N GLN A 237 -3.15 -5.38 -10.54
CA GLN A 237 -2.19 -6.02 -11.41
C GLN A 237 -2.53 -7.51 -11.60
N ALA A 238 -2.94 -8.20 -10.53
CA ALA A 238 -3.40 -9.58 -10.62
C ALA A 238 -4.74 -9.70 -11.39
N LEU A 239 -5.70 -8.79 -11.18
CA LEU A 239 -6.97 -8.73 -11.93
C LEU A 239 -6.76 -8.45 -13.42
N ALA A 240 -5.81 -7.58 -13.77
CA ALA A 240 -5.47 -7.28 -15.15
C ALA A 240 -4.87 -8.50 -15.87
N ALA A 241 -4.03 -9.28 -15.18
CA ALA A 241 -3.50 -10.54 -15.72
C ALA A 241 -4.61 -11.57 -16.02
N MET A 242 -5.78 -11.45 -15.37
CA MET A 242 -6.95 -12.30 -15.60
C MET A 242 -7.91 -11.76 -16.66
N GLN A 243 -7.63 -10.61 -17.30
CA GLN A 243 -8.50 -10.00 -18.32
C GLN A 243 -8.96 -10.97 -19.45
N PRO A 244 -8.13 -11.90 -19.95
CA PRO A 244 -8.57 -12.82 -21.00
C PRO A 244 -9.65 -13.81 -20.56
N VAL A 245 -9.80 -14.03 -19.26
CA VAL A 245 -10.67 -15.07 -18.68
C VAL A 245 -11.76 -14.52 -17.75
N ALA A 246 -11.73 -13.23 -17.43
CA ALA A 246 -12.64 -12.60 -16.47
C ALA A 246 -13.34 -11.35 -17.06
N PRO A 247 -14.69 -11.37 -17.20
CA PRO A 247 -15.48 -10.21 -17.59
C PRO A 247 -15.17 -8.95 -16.79
N ALA A 248 -15.33 -7.78 -17.43
CA ALA A 248 -14.98 -6.50 -16.83
C ALA A 248 -15.83 -6.17 -15.59
N TYR A 249 -17.11 -6.54 -15.58
CA TYR A 249 -17.99 -6.29 -14.42
C TYR A 249 -17.55 -7.06 -13.16
N LEU A 250 -17.12 -8.32 -13.30
CA LEU A 250 -16.60 -9.12 -12.18
C LEU A 250 -15.29 -8.54 -11.64
N ARG A 251 -14.39 -8.13 -12.55
CA ARG A 251 -13.14 -7.47 -12.17
C ARG A 251 -13.41 -6.15 -11.45
N ALA A 252 -14.35 -5.33 -11.94
CA ALA A 252 -14.74 -4.06 -11.33
C ALA A 252 -15.42 -4.26 -9.95
N ARG A 253 -16.20 -5.33 -9.78
CA ARG A 253 -16.78 -5.68 -8.48
C ARG A 253 -15.70 -6.09 -7.48
N LEU A 254 -14.82 -7.02 -7.84
CA LEU A 254 -13.76 -7.49 -6.96
C LEU A 254 -12.76 -6.36 -6.62
N ALA A 255 -12.47 -5.49 -7.60
CA ALA A 255 -11.75 -4.23 -7.40
C ALA A 255 -12.36 -3.37 -6.29
N ARG A 256 -13.68 -3.13 -6.35
CA ARG A 256 -14.41 -2.33 -5.34
C ARG A 256 -14.35 -2.99 -3.95
N GLU A 257 -14.48 -4.31 -3.86
CA GLU A 257 -14.36 -5.03 -2.58
C GLU A 257 -12.96 -4.91 -1.98
N THR A 258 -11.92 -4.94 -2.81
CA THR A 258 -10.54 -4.79 -2.36
C THR A 258 -10.23 -3.38 -1.89
N LEU A 259 -10.79 -2.36 -2.55
CA LEU A 259 -10.67 -0.97 -2.13
C LEU A 259 -11.32 -0.71 -0.76
N GLY A 260 -12.47 -1.33 -0.49
CA GLY A 260 -13.11 -1.24 0.82
C GLY A 260 -12.26 -1.84 1.96
N ARG A 261 -11.27 -2.68 1.63
CA ARG A 261 -10.33 -3.29 2.58
C ARG A 261 -8.97 -2.58 2.61
N ASP A 262 -8.67 -1.81 1.57
CA ASP A 262 -7.46 -0.98 1.48
C ASP A 262 -7.69 0.34 2.22
N THR A 263 -7.94 0.26 3.53
CA THR A 263 -7.95 1.45 4.37
C THR A 263 -6.50 1.82 4.63
N ALA A 264 -5.97 2.76 3.87
CA ALA A 264 -4.76 3.46 4.26
C ALA A 264 -5.04 4.11 5.62
N GLU A 265 -4.52 3.53 6.69
CA GLU A 265 -4.41 4.26 7.95
C GLU A 265 -3.61 5.53 7.65
N ALA A 266 -4.13 6.68 8.10
CA ALA A 266 -3.41 7.95 7.98
C ALA A 266 -1.98 7.77 8.50
N PRO A 267 -0.97 8.38 7.86
CA PRO A 267 0.42 8.25 8.29
C PRO A 267 0.57 8.44 9.80
N ALA A 268 0.94 7.36 10.50
CA ALA A 268 1.14 7.41 11.94
C ALA A 268 2.29 8.37 12.28
N GLY A 269 2.23 8.98 13.46
CA GLY A 269 3.29 9.89 13.94
C GLY A 269 3.21 11.33 13.43
N GLN A 270 2.15 11.73 12.72
CA GLN A 270 1.95 13.11 12.27
C GLN A 270 1.94 14.12 13.44
N VAL A 271 1.18 13.82 14.49
CA VAL A 271 1.12 14.65 15.71
C VAL A 271 2.49 14.73 16.38
N TRP A 272 3.23 13.62 16.43
CA TRP A 272 4.58 13.61 16.99
C TRP A 272 5.52 14.52 16.18
N LEU A 273 5.43 14.46 14.85
CA LEU A 273 6.25 15.29 13.96
C LEU A 273 5.98 16.78 14.16
N GLU A 274 4.72 17.18 14.28
CA GLU A 274 4.33 18.56 14.55
C GLU A 274 4.83 19.04 15.93
N GLN A 275 4.83 18.15 16.93
CA GLN A 275 5.38 18.45 18.25
C GLN A 275 6.90 18.67 18.22
N GLN A 276 7.64 17.87 17.44
CA GLN A 276 9.07 18.10 17.22
C GLN A 276 9.32 19.39 16.43
N CYS A 277 8.44 19.70 15.48
CA CYS A 277 8.54 20.85 14.60
C CYS A 277 7.84 22.13 15.10
N GLY A 278 7.88 22.36 16.41
CA GLY A 278 7.43 23.60 17.01
C GLY A 278 8.09 24.86 16.42
N PRO A 279 7.52 26.06 16.68
CA PRO A 279 7.98 27.30 16.09
C PRO A 279 9.48 27.54 16.31
N GLY A 280 10.24 27.67 15.23
CA GLY A 280 11.67 28.00 15.27
C GLY A 280 12.64 26.81 15.35
N HIS A 281 12.17 25.56 15.24
CA HIS A 281 13.08 24.42 15.12
C HIS A 281 13.77 24.42 13.74
N ALA A 282 15.08 24.66 13.71
CA ALA A 282 15.84 24.92 12.48
C ALA A 282 15.77 23.78 11.46
N ASP A 283 15.61 22.54 11.93
CA ASP A 283 15.56 21.35 11.09
C ASP A 283 14.25 21.18 10.32
N CYS A 284 13.18 21.90 10.69
CA CYS A 284 11.84 21.68 10.14
C CYS A 284 11.61 22.32 8.77
N ALA A 285 12.29 23.44 8.46
CA ALA A 285 12.28 23.99 7.11
C ALA A 285 12.91 23.01 6.11
N PRO A 286 14.17 22.53 6.30
CA PRO A 286 14.80 21.55 5.42
C PRO A 286 14.00 20.24 5.29
N LEU A 287 13.39 19.79 6.39
CA LEU A 287 12.53 18.61 6.40
C LEU A 287 11.28 18.81 5.52
N ALA A 288 10.57 19.92 5.70
CA ALA A 288 9.41 20.26 4.89
C ALA A 288 9.76 20.35 3.41
N GLU A 289 10.93 20.92 3.07
CA GLU A 289 11.40 21.01 1.67
C GLU A 289 11.62 19.63 1.07
N ARG A 290 12.27 18.74 1.83
CA ARG A 290 12.54 17.38 1.39
C ARG A 290 11.26 16.57 1.21
N MET A 291 10.32 16.68 2.15
CA MET A 291 9.01 16.08 2.06
C MET A 291 8.27 16.57 0.81
N ALA A 292 8.15 17.89 0.62
CA ALA A 292 7.44 18.46 -0.53
C ALA A 292 8.06 18.04 -1.88
N GLY A 293 9.38 17.88 -1.94
CA GLY A 293 10.09 17.50 -3.18
C GLY A 293 10.09 16.01 -3.50
N THR A 294 9.78 15.14 -2.53
CA THR A 294 9.91 13.67 -2.69
C THR A 294 8.68 12.88 -2.26
N ALA A 295 7.66 13.54 -1.70
CA ALA A 295 6.38 12.93 -1.36
C ALA A 295 5.66 12.36 -2.60
N ASP A 296 5.12 11.16 -2.46
CA ASP A 296 4.33 10.49 -3.51
C ASP A 296 2.83 10.40 -3.20
N SER A 297 2.41 10.85 -2.00
CA SER A 297 1.01 10.85 -1.56
C SER A 297 0.52 12.24 -1.17
N ALA A 298 -0.80 12.43 -1.28
CA ALA A 298 -1.45 13.69 -0.89
C ALA A 298 -1.37 13.93 0.63
N ALA A 299 -1.34 12.88 1.45
CA ALA A 299 -1.18 12.97 2.89
C ALA A 299 0.21 13.53 3.26
N LEU A 300 1.27 13.01 2.63
CA LEU A 300 2.64 13.50 2.85
C LEU A 300 2.85 14.93 2.34
N LEU A 301 2.23 15.30 1.21
CA LEU A 301 2.25 16.68 0.72
C LEU A 301 1.50 17.65 1.63
N THR A 302 0.36 17.22 2.19
CA THR A 302 -0.37 17.99 3.20
C THR A 302 0.49 18.20 4.44
N GLN A 303 1.20 17.16 4.88
CA GLN A 303 2.12 17.28 6.02
C GLN A 303 3.29 18.22 5.72
N ALA A 304 3.88 18.15 4.53
CA ALA A 304 4.93 19.07 4.12
C ALA A 304 4.45 20.54 4.15
N ALA A 305 3.20 20.80 3.75
CA ALA A 305 2.60 22.13 3.81
C ALA A 305 2.40 22.63 5.25
N VAL A 306 1.96 21.76 6.17
CA VAL A 306 1.82 22.07 7.60
C VAL A 306 3.17 22.44 8.22
N LEU A 307 4.20 21.62 8.01
CA LEU A 307 5.55 21.88 8.52
C LEU A 307 6.15 23.13 7.88
N GLY A 308 5.94 23.32 6.58
CA GLY A 308 6.39 24.51 5.86
C GLY A 308 5.78 25.80 6.45
N ARG A 309 4.49 25.79 6.79
CA ARG A 309 3.84 26.91 7.47
C ARG A 309 4.44 27.17 8.84
N GLN A 310 4.66 26.13 9.65
CA GLN A 310 5.31 26.27 10.96
C GLN A 310 6.74 26.81 10.86
N ALA A 311 7.43 26.47 9.77
CA ALA A 311 8.77 26.97 9.44
C ALA A 311 8.78 28.36 8.78
N GLY A 312 7.62 29.01 8.63
CA GLY A 312 7.51 30.38 8.10
C GLY A 312 7.60 30.49 6.57
N TRP A 313 7.27 29.43 5.83
CA TRP A 313 7.13 29.54 4.37
C TRP A 313 6.09 30.59 3.98
N ALA A 314 6.33 31.23 2.83
CA ALA A 314 5.35 32.15 2.25
C ALA A 314 4.01 31.44 1.99
N GLU A 315 2.91 32.10 2.36
CA GLU A 315 1.56 31.54 2.23
C GLU A 315 1.24 31.08 0.80
N ALA A 316 1.74 31.79 -0.22
CA ALA A 316 1.59 31.39 -1.62
C ALA A 316 2.17 30.00 -1.92
N ARG A 317 3.28 29.61 -1.29
CA ARG A 317 3.89 28.28 -1.44
C ARG A 317 3.03 27.20 -0.77
N VAL A 318 2.50 27.49 0.42
CA VAL A 318 1.61 26.59 1.16
C VAL A 318 0.31 26.37 0.38
N GLN A 319 -0.25 27.43 -0.21
CA GLN A 319 -1.45 27.36 -1.05
C GLN A 319 -1.20 26.58 -2.34
N ALA A 320 -0.04 26.72 -2.98
CA ALA A 320 0.30 25.92 -4.16
C ALA A 320 0.33 24.41 -3.87
N LEU A 321 0.91 24.00 -2.73
CA LEU A 321 0.89 22.60 -2.31
C LEU A 321 -0.53 22.11 -1.99
N THR A 322 -1.32 22.93 -1.30
CA THR A 322 -2.72 22.61 -0.99
C THR A 322 -3.57 22.48 -2.25
N ALA A 323 -3.36 23.33 -3.24
CA ALA A 323 -4.03 23.22 -4.52
C ALA A 323 -3.63 21.93 -5.26
N ALA A 324 -2.37 21.53 -5.20
CA ALA A 324 -1.91 20.27 -5.80
C ALA A 324 -2.58 19.03 -5.17
N THR A 325 -2.74 19.01 -3.84
CA THR A 325 -3.45 17.91 -3.16
C THR A 325 -4.95 17.90 -3.48
N GLN A 326 -5.59 19.07 -3.55
CA GLN A 326 -6.99 19.18 -3.97
C GLN A 326 -7.22 18.68 -5.40
N VAL A 327 -6.33 19.03 -6.34
CA VAL A 327 -6.40 18.54 -7.73
C VAL A 327 -6.28 17.03 -7.78
N PHE A 328 -5.38 16.42 -6.99
CA PHE A 328 -5.29 14.96 -6.88
C PHE A 328 -6.61 14.35 -6.38
N HIS A 329 -7.17 14.86 -5.28
CA HIS A 329 -8.44 14.35 -4.75
C HIS A 329 -9.60 14.49 -5.74
N ALA A 330 -9.65 15.58 -6.50
CA ALA A 330 -10.66 15.80 -7.54
C ALA A 330 -10.52 14.85 -8.75
N GLN A 331 -9.35 14.22 -8.94
CA GLN A 331 -9.09 13.25 -10.01
C GLN A 331 -9.38 11.80 -9.58
N LEU A 332 -9.71 11.56 -8.31
CA LEU A 332 -10.14 10.24 -7.85
C LEU A 332 -11.49 9.89 -8.49
N PRO A 333 -11.66 8.67 -9.02
CA PRO A 333 -12.87 8.26 -9.71
C PRO A 333 -13.97 8.14 -8.67
N SER A 334 -15.14 8.67 -8.99
CA SER A 334 -16.34 8.33 -8.23
C SER A 334 -16.69 6.87 -8.53
N TRP A 335 -16.63 6.03 -7.50
CA TRP A 335 -17.18 4.68 -7.59
C TRP A 335 -18.70 4.79 -7.63
N PRO A 336 -19.38 4.16 -8.60
CA PRO A 336 -20.83 4.19 -8.61
C PRO A 336 -21.37 3.58 -7.31
N GLU A 337 -22.17 4.34 -6.57
CA GLU A 337 -22.74 3.88 -5.29
C GLU A 337 -23.66 2.67 -5.53
N ALA A 338 -24.52 2.76 -6.55
CA ALA A 338 -25.44 1.70 -6.94
C ALA A 338 -24.71 0.52 -7.61
N GLU A 339 -24.88 -0.69 -7.07
CA GLU A 339 -24.24 -1.90 -7.61
C GLU A 339 -24.57 -2.16 -9.08
N ARG A 340 -25.80 -1.86 -9.53
CA ARG A 340 -26.20 -2.00 -10.94
C ARG A 340 -25.35 -1.17 -11.89
N ALA A 341 -24.86 -0.02 -11.46
CA ALA A 341 -24.01 0.82 -12.30
C ALA A 341 -22.61 0.18 -12.50
N VAL A 342 -22.12 -0.61 -11.54
CA VAL A 342 -20.86 -1.37 -11.66
C VAL A 342 -20.97 -2.51 -12.69
N LEU A 343 -22.20 -2.97 -13.00
CA LEU A 343 -22.41 -4.03 -13.98
C LEU A 343 -22.24 -3.57 -15.43
N ALA A 344 -22.61 -2.33 -15.74
CA ALA A 344 -22.52 -1.77 -17.09
C ALA A 344 -21.10 -1.27 -17.43
N CYS A 345 -20.72 -1.23 -18.71
CA CYS A 345 -19.36 -0.78 -19.10
C CYS A 345 -19.07 0.66 -18.69
N SER A 346 -20.07 1.53 -18.75
CA SER A 346 -19.95 2.93 -18.32
C SER A 346 -19.58 3.09 -16.85
N GLY A 347 -19.90 2.12 -15.99
CA GLY A 347 -19.50 2.13 -14.58
C GLY A 347 -18.34 1.18 -14.24
N ALA A 348 -18.06 0.15 -15.05
CA ALA A 348 -16.98 -0.79 -14.81
C ALA A 348 -15.61 -0.29 -15.34
N GLU A 349 -15.57 0.31 -16.54
CA GLU A 349 -14.31 0.63 -17.22
C GLU A 349 -13.57 1.84 -16.63
N PRO A 350 -14.22 2.99 -16.33
CA PRO A 350 -13.53 4.15 -15.77
C PRO A 350 -12.78 3.88 -14.46
N PRO A 351 -13.37 3.22 -13.43
CA PRO A 351 -12.65 2.96 -12.20
C PRO A 351 -11.52 1.95 -12.39
N LEU A 352 -11.68 0.91 -13.23
CA LEU A 352 -10.59 -0.01 -13.56
C LEU A 352 -9.43 0.72 -14.24
N ALA A 353 -9.70 1.63 -15.17
CA ALA A 353 -8.69 2.42 -15.86
C ALA A 353 -7.94 3.36 -14.90
N HIS A 354 -8.65 4.03 -14.00
CA HIS A 354 -8.03 4.89 -12.99
C HIS A 354 -7.13 4.09 -12.06
N VAL A 355 -7.63 2.98 -11.51
CA VAL A 355 -6.85 2.17 -10.57
C VAL A 355 -5.59 1.61 -11.23
N GLN A 356 -5.67 1.19 -12.50
CA GLN A 356 -4.48 0.81 -13.27
C GLN A 356 -3.52 1.98 -13.53
N ALA A 357 -4.03 3.22 -13.64
CA ALA A 357 -3.19 4.40 -13.80
C ALA A 357 -2.42 4.73 -12.50
N VAL A 358 -3.10 4.69 -11.35
CA VAL A 358 -2.47 4.86 -10.01
C VAL A 358 -1.41 3.79 -9.78
N ALA A 359 -1.73 2.52 -10.04
CA ALA A 359 -0.77 1.42 -9.91
C ALA A 359 0.51 1.60 -10.76
N ARG A 360 0.42 2.27 -11.91
CA ARG A 360 1.57 2.51 -12.80
C ARG A 360 2.36 3.77 -12.47
N ARG A 361 1.69 4.84 -12.02
CA ARG A 361 2.26 6.20 -11.95
C ARG A 361 2.47 6.72 -10.54
N GLY A 362 1.90 6.04 -9.56
CA GLY A 362 1.75 6.53 -8.20
C GLY A 362 0.49 7.38 -8.01
N GLU A 363 0.20 7.74 -6.75
CA GLU A 363 -0.96 8.56 -6.41
C GLU A 363 -0.78 9.98 -6.97
N VAL A 364 0.28 10.69 -6.61
CA VAL A 364 0.45 12.08 -7.05
C VAL A 364 1.53 12.19 -8.14
N PRO A 365 1.24 12.78 -9.32
CA PRO A 365 2.28 13.14 -10.27
C PRO A 365 3.23 14.16 -9.63
N ARG A 366 4.55 13.93 -9.72
CA ARG A 366 5.57 14.80 -9.11
C ARG A 366 5.32 16.27 -9.43
N VAL A 367 5.05 17.07 -8.40
CA VAL A 367 4.99 18.53 -8.50
C VAL A 367 6.41 19.02 -8.73
N ARG A 368 6.66 19.64 -9.89
CA ARG A 368 7.97 20.20 -10.25
C ARG A 368 8.04 21.68 -9.92
#